data_AF-A0A1G6H358-F1
#
_entry.id   AF-A0A1G6H358-F1
#
_cell.length_a   1.000
_cell.length_b   1.000
_cell.length_c   1.000
_cell.angle_alpha   90.00
_cell.angle_beta   90.00
_cell.angle_gamma   90.00
#
_symmetry.space_group_name_H-M   'P 1'
#
loop_
_entity.id
_entity.type
_entity.pdbx_description
1 polymer ?
#
loop_
_entity_poly.entity_id
_entity_poly.type
_entity_poly.pdbx_seq_one_letter_code
_entity_poly.pdbx_strand_id
1 'polypeptide(L)'
;MHSFEKIAASFNLNSLQAEELTNELKELQKRFNPDNIQAFYPEFEKIASSFGIHDDQMEAFVELLYADPKFSNLVTFIIPSFYSIGGDRMQFEATYEQMMCDLHEELDQ
;
A
#
# COMPACT_ATOMS: atom_id res chain seq x y z
N MET A 1 -11.00 16.54 -3.32
CA MET A 1 -10.40 15.68 -4.37
C MET A 1 -8.90 15.90 -4.37
N HIS A 2 -8.15 15.07 -3.65
CA HIS A 2 -6.70 15.07 -3.73
C HIS A 2 -6.25 13.62 -3.84
N SER A 3 -6.61 13.07 -5.00
CA SER A 3 -6.23 11.73 -5.46
C SER A 3 -4.72 11.67 -5.57
N PHE A 4 -4.12 10.51 -5.30
CA PHE A 4 -2.81 10.00 -5.73
C PHE A 4 -1.66 10.95 -6.16
N GLU A 5 -1.88 11.99 -6.97
CA GLU A 5 -0.93 13.06 -7.28
C GLU A 5 -0.27 13.67 -6.03
N LYS A 6 -0.99 13.79 -4.91
CA LYS A 6 -0.38 14.23 -3.64
C LYS A 6 0.56 13.19 -3.05
N ILE A 7 0.19 11.91 -3.14
CA ILE A 7 1.02 10.79 -2.72
C ILE A 7 2.29 10.80 -3.55
N ALA A 8 2.16 10.84 -4.88
CA ALA A 8 3.27 10.86 -5.82
C ALA A 8 4.19 12.09 -5.64
N ALA A 9 3.63 13.27 -5.33
CA ALA A 9 4.42 14.46 -5.02
C ALA A 9 5.29 14.30 -3.76
N SER A 10 4.83 13.54 -2.75
CA SER A 10 5.63 13.23 -1.55
C SER A 10 6.89 12.41 -1.87
N PHE A 11 6.91 11.71 -3.01
CA PHE A 11 8.04 10.88 -3.46
C PHE A 11 8.82 11.50 -4.63
N ASN A 12 8.66 12.81 -4.89
CA ASN A 12 9.30 13.52 -6.01
C ASN A 12 8.96 12.94 -7.40
N LEU A 13 7.80 12.28 -7.56
CA LEU A 13 7.35 11.76 -8.85
C LEU A 13 6.74 12.86 -9.69
N ASN A 14 7.02 12.85 -10.99
CA ASN A 14 6.31 13.70 -11.94
C ASN A 14 4.92 13.14 -12.29
N SER A 15 4.09 13.90 -12.99
CA SER A 15 2.72 13.49 -13.35
C SER A 15 2.65 12.18 -14.15
N LEU A 16 3.62 11.93 -15.05
CA LEU A 16 3.66 10.69 -15.83
C LEU A 16 4.00 9.49 -14.94
N GLN A 17 5.02 9.61 -14.10
CA GLN A 17 5.40 8.57 -13.13
C GLN A 17 4.27 8.29 -12.12
N ALA A 18 3.57 9.33 -11.69
CA ALA A 18 2.41 9.19 -10.81
C ALA A 18 1.30 8.37 -11.48
N GLU A 19 1.01 8.65 -12.75
CA GLU A 19 -0.01 7.91 -13.51
C GLU A 19 0.41 6.45 -13.75
N GLU A 20 1.67 6.21 -14.11
CA GLU A 20 2.23 4.87 -14.27
C GLU A 20 2.17 4.07 -12.97
N LEU A 21 2.63 4.64 -11.85
CA LEU A 21 2.56 4.00 -10.53
C LEU A 21 1.10 3.71 -10.13
N THR A 22 0.18 4.65 -10.37
CA THR A 22 -1.26 4.42 -10.14
C THR A 22 -1.75 3.17 -10.88
N ASN A 23 -1.35 3.02 -12.15
CA ASN A 23 -1.77 1.92 -12.99
C ASN A 23 -1.14 0.59 -12.52
N GLU A 24 0.15 0.58 -12.20
CA GLU A 24 0.84 -0.60 -11.66
C GLU A 24 0.22 -1.08 -10.34
N LEU A 25 -0.09 -0.17 -9.42
CA LEU A 25 -0.73 -0.51 -8.15
C LEU A 25 -2.14 -1.07 -8.33
N LYS A 26 -2.92 -0.54 -9.30
CA LYS A 26 -4.24 -1.08 -9.64
C LYS A 26 -4.14 -2.47 -10.27
N GLU A 27 -3.15 -2.68 -11.13
CA GLU A 27 -2.91 -3.99 -11.73
C GLU A 27 -2.44 -5.00 -10.69
N LEU A 28 -1.58 -4.58 -9.76
CA LEU A 28 -1.17 -5.39 -8.62
C LEU A 28 -2.38 -5.81 -7.78
N GLN A 29 -3.25 -4.85 -7.42
CA GLN A 29 -4.47 -5.14 -6.65
C GLN A 29 -5.35 -6.20 -7.33
N LYS A 30 -5.49 -6.16 -8.65
CA LYS A 30 -6.26 -7.16 -9.42
C LYS A 30 -5.60 -8.53 -9.46
N ARG A 31 -4.27 -8.59 -9.33
CA ARG A 31 -3.49 -9.83 -9.31
C ARG A 31 -3.43 -10.47 -7.92
N PHE A 32 -4.02 -9.83 -6.90
CA PHE A 32 -4.09 -10.40 -5.57
C PHE A 32 -4.68 -11.82 -5.61
N ASN A 33 -3.94 -12.77 -5.04
CA ASN A 33 -4.35 -14.15 -4.92
C ASN A 33 -4.24 -14.59 -3.46
N PRO A 34 -5.35 -14.88 -2.77
CA PRO A 34 -5.32 -15.29 -1.36
C PRO A 34 -4.53 -16.60 -1.13
N ASP A 35 -4.47 -17.49 -2.13
CA ASP A 35 -3.70 -18.73 -2.04
C ASP A 35 -2.18 -18.50 -2.14
N ASN A 36 -1.74 -17.31 -2.53
CA ASN A 36 -0.33 -16.95 -2.66
C ASN A 36 -0.02 -15.54 -2.12
N ILE A 37 -0.56 -15.22 -0.95
CA ILE A 37 -0.41 -13.92 -0.30
C ILE A 37 1.07 -13.51 -0.09
N GLN A 38 1.94 -14.48 0.17
CA GLN A 38 3.38 -14.27 0.37
C GLN A 38 4.11 -13.66 -0.84
N ALA A 39 3.60 -13.83 -2.07
CA ALA A 39 4.20 -13.25 -3.26
C ALA A 39 3.81 -11.78 -3.48
N PHE A 40 2.76 -11.31 -2.79
CA PHE A 40 2.16 -10.01 -3.06
C PHE A 40 3.03 -8.84 -2.59
N TYR A 41 3.58 -8.91 -1.37
CA TYR A 41 4.44 -7.85 -0.85
C TYR A 41 5.74 -7.68 -1.67
N PRO A 42 6.47 -8.75 -2.04
CA PRO A 42 7.64 -8.61 -2.91
C PRO A 42 7.34 -7.96 -4.27
N GLU A 43 6.16 -8.23 -4.85
CA GLU A 43 5.74 -7.56 -6.09
C GLU A 43 5.45 -6.07 -5.86
N PHE A 44 4.77 -5.74 -4.76
CA PHE A 44 4.53 -4.36 -4.33
C PHE A 44 5.84 -3.58 -4.12
N GLU A 45 6.77 -4.14 -3.35
CA GLU A 45 8.08 -3.55 -3.03
C GLU A 45 8.89 -3.30 -4.30
N LYS A 46 8.85 -4.24 -5.26
CA LYS A 46 9.50 -4.09 -6.56
C LYS A 46 8.91 -2.93 -7.38
N ILE A 47 7.59 -2.79 -7.39
CA ILE A 47 6.92 -1.66 -8.04
C ILE A 47 7.38 -0.37 -7.37
N ALA A 48 7.23 -0.23 -6.04
CA ALA A 48 7.64 0.95 -5.28
C ALA A 48 9.11 1.34 -5.57
N SER A 49 10.02 0.36 -5.53
CA SER A 49 11.44 0.55 -5.80
C SER A 49 11.73 1.04 -7.22
N SER A 50 10.95 0.60 -8.22
CA SER A 50 11.11 1.08 -9.62
C SER A 50 10.76 2.56 -9.80
N PHE A 51 9.97 3.13 -8.88
CA PHE A 51 9.65 4.54 -8.81
C PHE A 51 10.54 5.30 -7.81
N GLY A 52 11.55 4.67 -7.22
CA GLY A 52 12.48 5.31 -6.28
C GLY A 52 11.94 5.44 -4.87
N ILE A 53 10.90 4.69 -4.52
CA ILE A 53 10.40 4.56 -3.14
C ILE A 53 11.17 3.42 -2.48
N HIS A 54 11.91 3.73 -1.43
CA HIS A 54 12.78 2.79 -0.73
C HIS A 54 12.21 2.39 0.65
N ASP A 55 12.84 1.42 1.32
CA ASP A 55 12.37 0.84 2.58
C ASP A 55 12.09 1.87 3.67
N ASP A 56 12.92 2.92 3.78
CA ASP A 56 12.77 4.02 4.73
C ASP A 56 11.56 4.92 4.45
N GLN A 57 10.98 4.82 3.25
CA GLN A 57 9.80 5.54 2.80
C GLN A 57 8.56 4.63 2.71
N MET A 58 8.73 3.32 2.87
CA MET A 58 7.67 2.34 2.64
C MET A 58 6.52 2.49 3.63
N GLU A 59 6.83 2.75 4.90
CA GLU A 59 5.84 3.02 5.94
C GLU A 59 4.93 4.20 5.57
N ALA A 60 5.53 5.36 5.28
CA ALA A 60 4.80 6.55 4.87
C ALA A 60 4.03 6.33 3.55
N PHE A 61 4.58 5.53 2.63
CA PHE A 61 3.89 5.19 1.39
C PHE A 61 2.63 4.37 1.62
N VAL A 62 2.72 3.33 2.45
CA VAL A 62 1.58 2.48 2.81
C VAL A 62 0.52 3.26 3.57
N GLU A 63 0.92 4.14 4.50
CA GLU A 63 0.00 5.04 5.21
C GLU A 63 -0.78 5.95 4.24
N LEU A 64 -0.07 6.59 3.30
CA LEU A 64 -0.69 7.47 2.31
C LEU A 64 -1.61 6.70 1.35
N LEU A 65 -1.26 5.47 0.98
CA LEU A 65 -2.11 4.60 0.19
C LEU A 65 -3.39 4.23 0.95
N TYR A 66 -3.29 3.99 2.26
CA TYR A 66 -4.45 3.67 3.09
C TYR A 66 -5.42 4.85 3.19
N ALA A 67 -4.89 6.06 3.31
CA ALA A 67 -5.66 7.30 3.36
C ALA A 67 -6.38 7.64 2.03
N ASP A 68 -5.98 7.06 0.89
CA ASP A 68 -6.69 7.22 -0.39
C ASP A 68 -7.75 6.11 -0.56
N PRO A 69 -9.05 6.44 -0.65
CA PRO A 69 -10.11 5.44 -0.82
C PRO A 69 -9.96 4.54 -2.05
N LYS A 70 -9.17 4.94 -3.05
CA LYS A 70 -8.88 4.13 -4.23
C LYS A 70 -7.91 2.98 -3.93
N PHE A 71 -7.08 3.13 -2.90
CA PHE A 71 -5.98 2.23 -2.55
C PHE A 71 -6.06 1.67 -1.13
N SER A 72 -7.03 2.09 -0.32
CA SER A 72 -7.27 1.51 1.02
C SER A 72 -7.37 -0.02 0.98
N ASN A 73 -8.13 -0.57 0.03
CA ASN A 73 -8.25 -2.01 -0.21
C ASN A 73 -6.95 -2.67 -0.70
N LEU A 74 -6.01 -1.92 -1.29
CA LEU A 74 -4.71 -2.49 -1.64
C LEU A 74 -3.87 -2.70 -0.37
N VAL A 75 -3.93 -1.77 0.57
CA VAL A 75 -3.18 -1.85 1.84
C VAL A 75 -3.64 -3.02 2.71
N THR A 76 -4.93 -3.36 2.66
CA THR A 76 -5.47 -4.57 3.34
C THR A 76 -4.86 -5.88 2.84
N PHE A 77 -4.21 -5.87 1.68
CA PHE A 77 -3.43 -6.99 1.17
C PHE A 77 -1.94 -6.84 1.45
N ILE A 78 -1.38 -5.62 1.34
CA ILE A 78 0.05 -5.35 1.54
C ILE A 78 0.52 -5.77 2.94
N ILE A 79 -0.14 -5.27 3.99
CA ILE A 79 0.33 -5.45 5.36
C ILE A 79 0.30 -6.93 5.80
N PRO A 80 -0.80 -7.68 5.61
CA PRO A 80 -0.80 -9.11 5.92
C PRO A 80 0.21 -9.90 5.10
N SER A 81 0.43 -9.53 3.83
CA SER A 81 1.43 -10.17 2.98
C SER A 81 2.85 -9.97 3.52
N PHE A 82 3.17 -8.76 3.97
CA PHE A 82 4.45 -8.44 4.59
C PHE A 82 4.69 -9.27 5.86
N TYR A 83 3.69 -9.37 6.74
CA TYR A 83 3.80 -10.18 7.94
C TYR A 83 3.88 -11.68 7.62
N SER A 84 3.26 -12.14 6.53
CA SER A 84 3.29 -13.55 6.12
C SER A 84 4.69 -14.02 5.71
N ILE A 85 5.52 -13.11 5.18
CA ILE A 85 6.91 -13.41 4.78
C ILE A 85 7.93 -13.16 5.90
N GLY A 86 7.48 -12.83 7.13
CA GLY A 86 8.36 -12.57 8.26
C GLY A 86 8.86 -11.13 8.35
N GLY A 87 8.16 -10.18 7.73
CA GLY A 87 8.43 -8.74 7.88
C GLY A 87 8.28 -8.25 9.31
N ASP A 88 8.93 -7.13 9.63
CA ASP A 88 8.89 -6.53 10.97
C ASP A 88 7.50 -5.97 11.28
N ARG A 89 6.84 -6.54 12.29
CA ARG A 89 5.49 -6.10 12.68
C ARG A 89 5.44 -4.64 13.11
N MET A 90 6.55 -4.07 13.56
CA MET A 90 6.60 -2.66 13.97
C MET A 90 6.53 -1.71 12.78
N GLN A 91 6.94 -2.14 11.58
CA GLN A 91 7.06 -1.25 10.41
C GLN A 91 5.72 -0.71 9.91
N PHE A 92 4.63 -1.48 10.03
CA PHE A 92 3.29 -1.04 9.63
C PHE A 92 2.27 -1.13 10.76
N GLU A 93 2.74 -1.16 12.02
CA GLU A 93 1.88 -1.34 13.19
C GLU A 93 0.80 -0.26 13.26
N ALA A 94 1.18 1.02 13.11
CA ALA A 94 0.24 2.14 13.18
C ALA A 94 -0.87 2.06 12.11
N THR A 95 -0.51 1.79 10.85
CA THR A 95 -1.49 1.65 9.77
C THR A 95 -2.36 0.41 9.98
N TYR A 96 -1.79 -0.69 10.47
CA TYR A 96 -2.54 -1.91 10.77
C TYR A 96 -3.56 -1.71 11.90
N GLU A 97 -3.17 -1.04 12.98
CA GLU A 97 -4.07 -0.70 14.07
C GLU A 97 -5.23 0.17 13.58
N GLN A 98 -4.93 1.19 12.77
CA GLN A 98 -5.96 2.02 12.16
C GLN A 98 -6.94 1.20 11.31
N MET A 99 -6.45 0.28 10.48
CA MET A 99 -7.30 -0.62 9.70
C MET A 99 -8.21 -1.49 10.57
N MET A 100 -7.71 -1.99 11.69
CA MET A 100 -8.50 -2.80 12.62
C MET A 100 -9.53 -1.97 13.36
N CYS A 101 -9.23 -0.70 13.69
CA CYS A 101 -10.20 0.24 14.23
C CYS A 101 -11.31 0.52 13.23
N ASP A 102 -10.96 0.87 11.99
CA ASP A 102 -11.93 1.17 10.93
C ASP A 102 -12.84 -0.04 10.65
N LEU A 103 -12.27 -1.26 10.60
CA LEU A 103 -13.04 -2.49 10.42
C LEU A 103 -14.04 -2.74 11.57
N HIS A 104 -13.65 -2.48 12.81
CA HIS A 104 -14.56 -2.62 13.95
C HIS A 104 -15.70 -1.60 13.88
N GLU A 105 -15.40 -0.34 13.53
CA GLU A 105 -16.43 0.69 13.36
C GLU A 105 -17.43 0.36 12.25
N GLU A 106 -16.99 -0.29 11.16
CA GLU A 106 -17.87 -0.75 10.09
C GLU A 106 -18.76 -1.94 10.50
N LEU A 107 -18.30 -2.80 11.40
CA LEU A 107 -19.05 -3.99 11.87
C LEU A 107 -20.08 -3.68 12.95
N ASP A 108 -19.90 -2.58 13.69
CA ASP A 108 -20.82 -2.10 14.72
C ASP A 108 -21.96 -1.21 14.17
N GLN A 109 -22.02 -0.98 12.84
CA GLN A 109 -23.08 -0.22 12.14
C GLN A 109 -24.12 -1.10 11.44
#